data_AF-A0A8J6UIY7-F1
#
_entry.id   AF-A0A8J6UIY7-F1
#
_cell.length_a   1.000
_cell.length_b   1.000
_cell.length_c   1.000
_cell.angle_alpha   90.00
_cell.angle_beta   90.00
_cell.angle_gamma   90.00
#
_symmetry.space_group_name_H-M   'P 1'
#
loop_
_entity.id
_entity.type
_entity.pdbx_description
1 polymer ?
#
loop_
_entity_poly.entity_id
_entity_poly.type
_entity_poly.pdbx_seq_one_letter_code
_entity_poly.pdbx_strand_id
1 'polypeptide(L)'
;MPFCRGPLHQAPYRRKPRGGPPDLPEDYTLRLSLCCGHCRRRTLPPSVLYWGRRVFWRVAVLVISALRQGGYTLRRLHGLFCLSRSTLERWRRYFHELFPPSRCWQRLRGLLLPVVAPQDLPQGLIERFIRSRSDPVAGLIRCLQALLDPV
;
A
#
# COMPACT_ATOMS: atom_id res chain seq x y z
N MET A 1 6.89 -16.18 -3.36
CA MET A 1 7.15 -17.55 -3.87
C MET A 1 5.86 -18.31 -4.23
N PRO A 2 5.88 -19.14 -5.29
CA PRO A 2 4.78 -20.06 -5.63
C PRO A 2 4.60 -21.14 -4.55
N PHE A 3 3.34 -21.44 -4.19
CA PHE A 3 3.01 -22.37 -3.10
C PHE A 3 3.54 -23.79 -3.34
N CYS A 4 3.42 -24.32 -4.56
CA CYS A 4 3.85 -25.68 -4.91
C CYS A 4 5.03 -25.71 -5.89
N ARG A 5 5.76 -24.60 -6.08
CA ARG A 5 6.90 -24.48 -7.01
C ARG A 5 6.62 -24.80 -8.49
N GLY A 6 5.37 -25.04 -8.89
CA GLY A 6 4.99 -25.24 -10.29
C GLY A 6 5.16 -23.98 -11.15
N PRO A 7 5.15 -24.11 -12.48
CA PRO A 7 5.34 -23.00 -13.42
C PRO A 7 4.29 -21.91 -13.19
N LEU A 8 4.71 -20.65 -13.34
CA LEU A 8 3.87 -19.48 -13.17
C LEU A 8 3.55 -18.87 -14.55
N HIS A 9 2.26 -18.84 -14.89
CA HIS A 9 1.77 -18.24 -16.12
C HIS A 9 1.16 -16.85 -15.84
N GLN A 10 1.31 -15.92 -16.78
CA GLN A 10 0.62 -14.64 -16.71
C GLN A 10 -0.90 -14.87 -16.72
N ALA A 11 -1.60 -14.28 -15.76
CA ALA A 11 -3.05 -14.40 -15.62
C ALA A 11 -3.63 -13.11 -15.02
N PRO A 12 -3.48 -11.94 -15.67
CA PRO A 12 -4.05 -10.70 -15.15
C PRO A 12 -5.58 -10.81 -15.06
N TYR A 13 -6.19 -10.05 -14.16
CA TYR A 13 -7.65 -10.03 -14.01
C TYR A 13 -8.17 -8.64 -13.65
N ARG A 14 -9.37 -8.30 -14.11
CA ARG A 14 -10.01 -7.01 -13.80
C ARG A 14 -10.36 -6.94 -12.31
N ARG A 15 -10.05 -5.81 -11.69
CA ARG A 15 -10.38 -5.53 -10.29
C ARG A 15 -10.62 -4.03 -10.12
N LYS A 16 -11.87 -3.64 -9.80
CA LYS A 16 -12.20 -2.24 -9.46
C LYS A 16 -11.52 -1.86 -8.14
N PRO A 17 -10.46 -1.04 -8.17
CA PRO A 17 -9.78 -0.62 -6.97
C PRO A 17 -10.56 0.51 -6.28
N ARG A 18 -10.49 0.57 -4.95
CA ARG A 18 -11.17 1.59 -4.13
C ARG A 18 -10.20 2.68 -3.68
N GLY A 19 -10.72 3.92 -3.57
CA GLY A 19 -9.97 5.08 -3.06
C GLY A 19 -9.13 5.82 -4.10
N GLY A 20 -9.39 5.62 -5.39
CA GLY A 20 -8.76 6.35 -6.49
C GLY A 20 -9.77 7.31 -7.14
N PRO A 21 -9.32 8.24 -7.97
CA PRO A 21 -10.23 9.18 -8.63
C PRO A 21 -11.16 8.44 -9.62
N PRO A 22 -12.36 8.99 -9.89
CA PRO A 22 -13.40 8.30 -10.65
C PRO A 22 -13.06 8.06 -12.12
N ASP A 23 -12.12 8.85 -12.66
CA ASP A 23 -11.70 8.96 -14.05
C ASP A 23 -10.40 8.20 -14.37
N LEU A 24 -10.02 7.22 -13.54
CA LEU A 24 -8.84 6.39 -13.80
C LEU A 24 -9.01 5.57 -15.10
N PRO A 25 -7.98 5.54 -15.98
CA PRO A 25 -7.97 4.67 -17.16
C PRO A 25 -8.23 3.20 -16.82
N GLU A 26 -8.95 2.48 -17.70
CA GLU A 26 -9.29 1.06 -17.48
C GLU A 26 -8.07 0.17 -17.25
N ASP A 27 -6.92 0.51 -17.83
CA ASP A 27 -5.66 -0.23 -17.67
C ASP A 27 -5.23 -0.33 -16.20
N TYR A 28 -5.54 0.67 -15.39
CA TYR A 28 -5.27 0.66 -13.95
C TYR A 28 -6.24 -0.24 -13.17
N THR A 29 -7.32 -0.70 -13.79
CA THR A 29 -8.20 -1.73 -13.21
C THR A 29 -7.70 -3.15 -13.48
N LEU A 30 -6.70 -3.32 -14.35
CA LEU A 30 -6.10 -4.61 -14.63
C LEU A 30 -5.07 -4.96 -13.55
N ARG A 31 -5.40 -5.98 -12.75
CA ARG A 31 -4.50 -6.46 -11.72
C ARG A 31 -3.58 -7.54 -12.29
N LEU A 32 -2.31 -7.20 -12.42
CA LEU A 32 -1.26 -8.15 -12.77
C LEU A 32 -1.20 -9.28 -11.75
N SER A 33 -1.21 -10.52 -12.24
CA SER A 33 -1.07 -11.70 -11.39
C SER A 33 -0.50 -12.87 -12.17
N LEU A 34 0.12 -13.78 -11.43
CA LEU A 34 0.64 -15.05 -11.94
C LEU A 34 -0.21 -16.19 -11.40
N CYS A 35 -0.54 -17.17 -12.23
CA CYS A 35 -1.28 -18.37 -11.85
C CYS A 35 -0.37 -19.59 -11.98
N CYS A 36 -0.34 -20.43 -10.95
CA CYS A 36 0.41 -21.68 -11.02
C CYS A 36 -0.25 -22.69 -11.97
N GLY A 37 0.52 -23.29 -12.86
CA GLY A 37 0.06 -24.34 -13.78
C GLY A 37 -0.47 -25.60 -13.08
N HIS A 38 0.04 -25.92 -11.88
CA HIS A 38 -0.37 -27.11 -11.13
C HIS A 38 -1.53 -26.83 -10.17
N CYS A 39 -1.29 -26.05 -9.11
CA CYS A 39 -2.29 -25.86 -8.05
C CYS A 39 -3.29 -24.73 -8.32
N ARG A 40 -3.16 -24.01 -9.44
CA ARG A 40 -4.00 -22.85 -9.82
C ARG A 40 -4.01 -21.69 -8.81
N ARG A 41 -3.17 -21.73 -7.76
CA ARG A 41 -3.01 -20.63 -6.81
C ARG A 41 -2.33 -19.45 -7.48
N ARG A 42 -2.77 -18.24 -7.10
CA ARG A 42 -2.24 -16.99 -7.63
C ARG A 42 -1.12 -16.44 -6.76
N THR A 43 -0.06 -15.99 -7.42
CA THR A 43 1.00 -15.15 -6.84
C THR A 43 0.88 -13.75 -7.42
N LEU A 44 1.00 -12.74 -6.57
CA LEU A 44 0.93 -11.34 -6.98
C LEU A 44 2.35 -10.81 -7.13
N PRO A 45 2.75 -10.32 -8.32
CA PRO A 45 4.01 -9.59 -8.43
C PRO A 45 3.94 -8.31 -7.58
N PRO A 46 5.09 -7.78 -7.12
CA PRO A 46 5.15 -6.47 -6.48
C PRO A 46 4.49 -5.42 -7.36
N SER A 47 3.65 -4.57 -6.75
CA SER A 47 2.94 -3.52 -7.46
C SER A 47 2.72 -2.31 -6.57
N VAL A 48 2.93 -1.13 -7.14
CA VAL A 48 2.58 0.16 -6.51
C VAL A 48 1.08 0.42 -6.54
N LEU A 49 0.34 -0.31 -7.37
CA LEU A 49 -1.10 -0.16 -7.53
C LEU A 49 -1.83 -0.66 -6.27
N TYR A 50 -1.60 -1.90 -5.87
CA TYR A 50 -2.38 -2.51 -4.78
C TYR A 50 -1.58 -2.64 -3.48
N TRP A 51 -2.22 -2.40 -2.34
CA TRP A 51 -1.65 -2.72 -1.03
C TRP A 51 -1.77 -4.23 -0.74
N GLY A 52 -0.81 -5.01 -1.23
CA GLY A 52 -0.83 -6.48 -1.12
C GLY A 52 -2.10 -7.05 -1.76
N ARG A 53 -2.82 -7.94 -1.08
CA ARG A 53 -4.08 -8.56 -1.55
C ARG A 53 -5.33 -7.68 -1.42
N ARG A 54 -5.22 -6.44 -0.94
CA ARG A 54 -6.37 -5.55 -0.71
C ARG A 54 -6.97 -5.05 -2.03
N VAL A 55 -8.19 -4.54 -1.93
CA VAL A 55 -8.92 -3.88 -3.03
C VAL A 55 -8.65 -2.38 -3.10
N PHE A 56 -7.89 -1.83 -2.16
CA PHE A 56 -7.57 -0.40 -2.12
C PHE A 56 -6.24 -0.12 -2.80
N TRP A 57 -6.16 1.05 -3.42
CA TRP A 57 -4.92 1.61 -3.93
C TRP A 57 -3.88 1.74 -2.82
N ARG A 58 -2.63 1.41 -3.12
CA ARG A 58 -1.53 1.52 -2.15
C ARG A 58 -1.38 2.94 -1.64
N VAL A 59 -1.38 3.91 -2.56
CA VAL A 59 -1.30 5.34 -2.24
C VAL A 59 -2.48 5.78 -1.36
N ALA A 60 -3.70 5.32 -1.65
CA ALA A 60 -4.88 5.65 -0.86
C ALA A 60 -4.75 5.12 0.58
N VAL A 61 -4.38 3.85 0.76
CA VAL A 61 -4.16 3.27 2.10
C VAL A 61 -3.10 4.07 2.86
N LEU A 62 -2.02 4.45 2.21
CA LEU A 62 -0.90 5.15 2.84
C LEU A 62 -1.27 6.59 3.24
N VAL A 63 -1.71 7.40 2.27
CA VAL A 63 -2.00 8.83 2.45
C VAL A 63 -3.19 9.02 3.37
N ILE A 64 -4.27 8.26 3.21
CA ILE A 64 -5.47 8.45 4.03
C ILE A 64 -5.22 8.02 5.48
N SER A 65 -4.42 6.97 5.71
CA SER A 65 -3.99 6.62 7.06
C SER A 65 -3.12 7.71 7.70
N ALA A 66 -2.22 8.33 6.94
CA ALA A 66 -1.43 9.46 7.42
C ALA A 66 -2.31 10.70 7.69
N LEU A 67 -3.27 11.02 6.83
CA LEU A 67 -4.23 12.11 7.07
C LEU A 67 -5.05 11.87 8.34
N ARG A 68 -5.48 10.62 8.57
CA ARG A 68 -6.22 10.24 9.79
C ARG A 68 -5.35 10.44 11.04
N GLN A 69 -4.07 10.11 10.98
CA GLN A 69 -3.09 10.31 12.05
C GLN A 69 -2.83 11.80 12.29
N GLY A 70 -2.72 12.60 11.23
CA GLY A 70 -2.59 14.06 11.27
C GLY A 70 -3.88 14.83 11.61
N GLY A 71 -4.89 14.16 12.19
CA GLY A 71 -6.07 14.82 12.77
C GLY A 71 -7.31 14.93 11.87
N TYR A 72 -7.30 14.38 10.66
CA TYR A 72 -8.52 14.39 9.84
C TYR A 72 -9.64 13.59 10.52
N THR A 73 -10.84 14.17 10.58
CA THR A 73 -12.01 13.52 11.17
C THR A 73 -12.56 12.43 10.25
N LEU A 74 -13.25 11.44 10.84
CA LEU A 74 -13.93 10.39 10.09
C LEU A 74 -14.92 10.97 9.06
N ARG A 75 -15.66 12.01 9.44
CA ARG A 75 -16.61 12.72 8.55
C ARG A 75 -15.89 13.32 7.34
N ARG A 76 -14.74 13.96 7.55
CA ARG A 76 -13.94 14.56 6.47
C ARG A 76 -13.41 13.50 5.51
N LEU A 77 -12.84 12.41 6.04
CA LEU A 77 -12.32 11.32 5.21
C LEU A 77 -13.44 10.55 4.48
N HIS A 78 -14.61 10.41 5.10
CA HIS A 78 -15.79 9.85 4.43
C HIS A 78 -16.25 10.74 3.27
N GLY A 79 -16.31 12.06 3.46
CA GLY A 79 -16.71 12.99 2.40
C GLY A 79 -15.75 12.99 1.21
N LEU A 80 -14.44 12.87 1.45
CA LEU A 80 -13.42 12.90 0.39
C LEU A 80 -13.27 11.56 -0.34
N PHE A 81 -13.43 10.42 0.36
CA PHE A 81 -13.03 9.11 -0.16
C PHE A 81 -14.09 8.01 -0.01
N CYS A 82 -15.28 8.32 0.50
CA CYS A 82 -16.39 7.38 0.75
C CYS A 82 -15.97 6.15 1.58
N LEU A 83 -15.12 6.35 2.59
CA LEU A 83 -14.58 5.27 3.42
C LEU A 83 -15.38 5.07 4.70
N SER A 84 -15.62 3.80 5.05
CA SER A 84 -16.25 3.45 6.33
C SER A 84 -15.28 3.63 7.51
N ARG A 85 -15.83 3.90 8.70
CA ARG A 85 -15.08 3.88 9.97
C ARG A 85 -14.33 2.56 10.14
N SER A 86 -14.98 1.43 9.85
CA SER A 86 -14.38 0.10 9.96
C SER A 86 -13.18 -0.12 9.03
N THR A 87 -13.14 0.56 7.87
CA THR A 87 -11.99 0.51 6.95
C THR A 87 -10.81 1.27 7.54
N LEU A 88 -11.06 2.48 8.05
CA LEU A 88 -10.02 3.32 8.66
C LEU A 88 -9.44 2.67 9.91
N GLU A 89 -10.27 2.10 10.78
CA GLU A 89 -9.83 1.41 11.99
C GLU A 89 -8.97 0.18 11.66
N ARG A 90 -9.34 -0.55 10.60
CA ARG A 90 -8.55 -1.70 10.12
C ARG A 90 -7.19 -1.26 9.60
N TRP A 91 -7.09 -0.11 8.93
CA TRP A 91 -5.81 0.42 8.45
C TRP A 91 -4.95 0.95 9.59
N ARG A 92 -5.55 1.66 10.55
CA ARG A 92 -4.88 2.09 11.78
C ARG A 92 -4.27 0.88 12.49
N ARG A 93 -5.10 -0.13 12.79
CA ARG A 93 -4.64 -1.38 13.41
C ARG A 93 -3.52 -2.05 12.61
N TYR A 94 -3.66 -2.11 11.29
CA TYR A 94 -2.62 -2.67 10.44
C TYR A 94 -1.28 -1.93 10.58
N PHE A 95 -1.27 -0.60 10.53
CA PHE A 95 -0.04 0.18 10.64
C PHE A 95 0.59 0.16 12.03
N HIS A 96 -0.21 -0.03 13.09
CA HIS A 96 0.29 -0.15 14.46
C HIS A 96 0.74 -1.56 14.85
N GLU A 97 0.04 -2.61 14.40
CA GLU A 97 0.25 -3.97 14.92
C GLU A 97 0.92 -4.90 13.91
N LEU A 98 0.54 -4.81 12.63
CA LEU A 98 0.93 -5.80 11.62
C LEU A 98 2.07 -5.34 10.72
N PHE A 99 2.14 -4.04 10.45
CA PHE A 99 3.18 -3.46 9.60
C PHE A 99 4.54 -3.38 10.31
N PRO A 100 4.65 -2.97 11.59
CA PRO A 100 5.96 -2.90 12.25
C PRO A 100 6.71 -4.24 12.33
N PRO A 101 6.11 -5.40 12.67
CA PRO A 101 6.84 -6.66 12.62
C PRO A 101 7.05 -7.21 11.19
N SER A 102 6.49 -6.56 10.15
CA SER A 102 6.60 -7.07 8.79
C SER A 102 8.03 -6.97 8.24
N ARG A 103 8.42 -7.96 7.40
CA ARG A 103 9.72 -7.96 6.71
C ARG A 103 9.97 -6.67 5.92
N CYS A 104 8.92 -6.16 5.25
CA CYS A 104 8.98 -4.90 4.52
C CYS A 104 9.44 -3.73 5.41
N TRP A 105 8.87 -3.59 6.61
CA TRP A 105 9.27 -2.53 7.55
C TRP A 105 10.64 -2.78 8.14
N GLN A 106 10.93 -4.01 8.59
CA GLN A 106 12.22 -4.34 9.19
C GLN A 106 13.40 -4.11 8.23
N ARG A 107 13.21 -4.35 6.93
CA ARG A 107 14.18 -3.96 5.90
C ARG A 107 14.27 -2.44 5.73
N LEU A 108 13.13 -1.77 5.61
CA LEU A 108 13.09 -0.34 5.31
C LEU A 108 13.59 0.54 6.45
N ARG A 109 13.29 0.19 7.71
CA ARG A 109 13.64 1.01 8.87
C ARG A 109 15.15 1.22 9.03
N GLY A 110 15.97 0.26 8.59
CA GLY A 110 17.43 0.39 8.61
C GLY A 110 17.96 1.43 7.62
N LEU A 111 17.16 1.80 6.62
CA LEU A 111 17.48 2.83 5.62
C LEU A 111 17.00 4.23 6.03
N LEU A 112 16.31 4.37 7.17
CA LEU A 112 15.71 5.62 7.64
C LEU A 112 16.39 6.05 8.94
N LEU A 113 17.32 7.00 8.88
CA LEU A 113 17.98 7.59 10.05
C LEU A 113 17.53 9.06 10.24
N PRO A 114 17.00 9.46 11.42
CA PRO A 114 16.64 8.60 12.56
C PRO A 114 15.46 7.67 12.25
N VAL A 115 15.34 6.55 12.96
CA VAL A 115 14.27 5.56 12.73
C VAL A 115 12.91 6.17 13.07
N VAL A 116 11.91 5.99 12.19
CA VAL A 116 10.52 6.40 12.47
C VAL A 116 9.92 5.44 13.50
N ALA A 117 9.33 5.96 14.58
CA ALA A 117 8.77 5.12 15.61
C ALA A 117 7.46 4.45 15.14
N PRO A 118 7.12 3.24 15.60
CA PRO A 118 5.92 2.53 15.15
C PRO A 118 4.61 3.32 15.32
N GLN A 119 4.49 4.14 16.37
CA GLN A 119 3.33 5.00 16.63
C GLN A 119 3.19 6.15 15.64
N ASP A 120 4.26 6.50 14.92
CA ASP A 120 4.28 7.57 13.91
C ASP A 120 3.98 7.04 12.50
N LEU A 121 3.77 5.72 12.35
CA LEU A 121 3.44 5.12 11.06
C LEU A 121 1.95 5.25 10.73
N PRO A 122 1.58 5.57 9.48
CA PRO A 122 2.47 5.80 8.33
C PRO A 122 2.90 7.26 8.11
N GLN A 123 2.39 8.24 8.87
CA GLN A 123 2.64 9.66 8.61
C GLN A 123 4.14 10.00 8.62
N GLY A 124 4.88 9.63 9.67
CA GLY A 124 6.32 9.91 9.79
C GLY A 124 7.15 9.27 8.68
N LEU A 125 6.69 8.16 8.11
CA LEU A 125 7.30 7.54 6.93
C LEU A 125 7.14 8.43 5.69
N ILE A 126 5.91 8.89 5.40
CA ILE A 126 5.64 9.78 4.26
C ILE A 126 6.43 11.08 4.41
N GLU A 127 6.38 11.69 5.60
CA GLU A 127 7.10 12.93 5.90
C GLU A 127 8.60 12.79 5.69
N ARG A 128 9.19 11.64 6.06
CA ARG A 128 10.62 11.40 5.85
C ARG A 128 10.99 11.40 4.37
N PHE A 129 10.20 10.73 3.54
CA PHE A 129 10.46 10.69 2.10
C PHE A 129 10.19 12.04 1.42
N ILE A 130 9.15 12.77 1.83
CA ILE A 130 8.88 14.11 1.32
C ILE A 130 10.02 15.06 1.70
N ARG A 131 10.48 15.10 2.96
CA ARG A 131 11.59 16.00 3.38
C ARG A 131 12.92 15.71 2.69
N SER A 132 13.13 14.49 2.20
CA SER A 132 14.35 14.12 1.47
C SER A 132 14.42 14.63 0.03
N ARG A 133 13.33 15.24 -0.48
CA ARG A 133 13.20 15.70 -1.85
C ARG A 133 12.59 17.10 -1.89
N SER A 134 12.92 17.88 -2.93
CA SER A 134 12.33 19.20 -3.16
C SER A 134 10.87 19.11 -3.63
N ASP A 135 10.51 18.01 -4.30
CA ASP A 135 9.16 17.75 -4.81
C ASP A 135 8.41 16.71 -3.93
N PRO A 136 7.27 17.09 -3.32
CA PRO A 136 6.43 16.19 -2.54
C PRO A 136 5.93 14.96 -3.32
N VAL A 137 5.64 15.11 -4.62
CA VAL A 137 5.14 14.00 -5.45
C VAL A 137 6.23 12.96 -5.66
N ALA A 138 7.44 13.39 -6.05
CA ALA A 138 8.60 12.52 -6.14
C ALA A 138 8.91 11.82 -4.81
N GLY A 139 8.79 12.54 -3.68
CA GLY A 139 8.91 11.97 -2.35
C GLY A 139 7.92 10.83 -2.10
N LEU A 140 6.63 11.06 -2.39
CA LEU A 140 5.58 10.05 -2.23
C LEU A 140 5.78 8.83 -3.15
N ILE A 141 6.16 9.06 -4.41
CA ILE A 141 6.48 7.97 -5.36
C ILE A 141 7.63 7.12 -4.80
N ARG A 142 8.69 7.75 -4.31
CA ARG A 142 9.82 7.03 -3.72
C ARG A 142 9.44 6.26 -2.47
N CYS A 143 8.58 6.82 -1.63
CA CYS A 143 8.01 6.12 -0.48
C CYS A 143 7.25 4.85 -0.91
N LEU A 144 6.42 4.94 -1.94
CA LEU A 144 5.65 3.80 -2.46
C LEU A 144 6.56 2.72 -3.05
N GLN A 145 7.61 3.11 -3.77
CA GLN A 145 8.62 2.21 -4.32
C GLN A 145 9.41 1.50 -3.21
N ALA A 146 9.80 2.22 -2.16
CA ALA A 146 10.54 1.65 -1.03
C ALA A 146 9.71 0.61 -0.25
N LEU A 147 8.38 0.76 -0.26
CA LEU A 147 7.41 -0.18 0.31
C LEU A 147 7.09 -1.38 -0.61
N LEU A 148 7.71 -1.47 -1.78
CA LEU A 148 7.68 -2.70 -2.58
C LEU A 148 8.66 -3.68 -1.97
N ASP A 149 8.12 -4.76 -1.43
CA ASP A 149 8.90 -5.92 -1.05
C ASP A 149 9.25 -6.69 -2.34
N PRO A 150 10.53 -6.88 -2.71
CA PRO A 150 10.89 -7.87 -3.71
C PRO A 150 10.54 -9.24 -3.12
N VAL A 151 9.52 -9.88 -3.70
CA VAL A 151 9.04 -11.22 -3.34
C VAL A 151 10.11 -12.28 -3.57
#